data_AF-A0A927AJF6-F1
#
_entry.id   AF-A0A927AJF6-F1
#
_cell.length_a   1.000
_cell.length_b   1.000
_cell.length_c   1.000
_cell.angle_alpha   90.00
_cell.angle_beta   90.00
_cell.angle_gamma   90.00
#
_symmetry.space_group_name_H-M   'P 1'
#
loop_
_entity.id
_entity.type
_entity.pdbx_description
1 polymer ?
#
loop_
_entity_poly.entity_id
_entity_poly.type
_entity_poly.pdbx_seq_one_letter_code
_entity_poly.pdbx_strand_id
1 'polypeptide(L)'
;MTKRNYANRNLQNCSFKGQDLAGADFSGSDLRGCNFTGATLIGATFERAKTGQSRRQVNILVAAAIVGPVVLVAFSAIAAQVSMVLLGDRSNKGLNFFFSALPILALVFGSFIRNKIAFRFPQITSFLNIAAIAVLLAVMVTLTLGLVIVSILGFVDGAIVQGLFLLLLMFVSAFLTFRILKWLIQAIQSNPGTSFRKANLTDANFSHSAMQNTDFSFAVLTGACIFDWAIKRHTQFTNVYCEYLYLEPAHQNRQPVEGNFQPDELERVLTQFIG
;
A
#
# COMPACT_ATOMS: atom_id res chain seq x y z
N MET A 1 -27.31 26.99 -11.98
CA MET A 1 -26.99 25.62 -11.52
C MET A 1 -26.35 25.73 -10.15
N THR A 2 -26.87 25.03 -9.15
CA THR A 2 -26.29 25.01 -7.79
C THR A 2 -24.96 24.26 -7.84
N LYS A 3 -23.86 24.95 -7.53
CA LYS A 3 -22.53 24.34 -7.36
C LYS A 3 -22.63 23.20 -6.32
N ARG A 4 -22.06 22.04 -6.63
CA ARG A 4 -22.12 20.88 -5.72
C ARG A 4 -21.20 21.12 -4.52
N ASN A 5 -21.72 20.96 -3.31
CA ASN A 5 -20.98 21.18 -2.07
C ASN A 5 -20.63 19.85 -1.40
N TYR A 6 -19.33 19.58 -1.33
CA TYR A 6 -18.69 18.45 -0.66
C TYR A 6 -17.71 18.88 0.44
N ALA A 7 -17.74 20.16 0.84
CA ALA A 7 -16.82 20.70 1.83
C ALA A 7 -16.90 19.95 3.16
N ASN A 8 -15.75 19.73 3.79
CA ASN A 8 -15.57 19.07 5.09
C ASN A 8 -16.13 17.64 5.17
N ARG A 9 -16.38 16.98 4.03
CA ARG A 9 -16.88 15.59 4.00
C ARG A 9 -15.73 14.58 4.00
N ASN A 10 -16.00 13.42 4.60
CA ASN A 10 -15.19 12.23 4.39
C ASN A 10 -15.68 11.52 3.12
N LEU A 11 -14.90 11.61 2.04
CA LEU A 11 -15.22 11.04 0.73
C LEU A 11 -14.28 9.88 0.36
N GLN A 12 -13.58 9.30 1.33
CA GLN A 12 -12.55 8.31 1.04
C GLN A 12 -13.06 7.18 0.14
N ASN A 13 -12.30 6.87 -0.91
CA ASN A 13 -12.63 5.83 -1.90
C ASN A 13 -13.88 6.08 -2.76
N CYS A 14 -14.42 7.30 -2.80
CA CYS A 14 -15.50 7.64 -3.71
C CYS A 14 -15.01 7.69 -5.17
N SER A 15 -15.88 7.33 -6.10
CA SER A 15 -15.62 7.46 -7.54
C SER A 15 -16.41 8.62 -8.12
N PHE A 16 -15.69 9.56 -8.70
CA PHE A 16 -16.16 10.72 -9.45
C PHE A 16 -15.73 10.66 -10.92
N LYS A 17 -15.34 9.47 -11.40
CA LYS A 17 -14.83 9.24 -12.74
C LYS A 17 -15.77 9.78 -13.81
N GLY A 18 -15.25 10.63 -14.70
CA GLY A 18 -15.99 11.19 -15.84
C GLY A 18 -17.14 12.15 -15.46
N GLN A 19 -17.29 12.52 -14.19
CA GLN A 19 -18.37 13.40 -13.79
C GLN A 19 -18.06 14.86 -14.13
N ASP A 20 -19.11 15.62 -14.47
CA ASP A 20 -19.06 17.07 -14.45
C ASP A 20 -19.26 17.57 -13.02
N LEU A 21 -18.20 18.19 -12.50
CA LEU A 21 -18.03 18.74 -11.18
C LEU A 21 -17.47 20.17 -11.26
N ALA A 22 -17.72 20.87 -12.38
CA ALA A 22 -17.30 22.26 -12.54
C ALA A 22 -17.81 23.14 -11.40
N GLY A 23 -16.91 23.91 -10.79
CA GLY A 23 -17.20 24.77 -9.65
C GLY A 23 -17.60 24.05 -8.36
N ALA A 24 -17.43 22.73 -8.27
CA ALA A 24 -17.72 21.99 -7.04
C ALA A 24 -16.77 22.38 -5.90
N ASP A 25 -17.28 22.32 -4.66
CA ASP A 25 -16.53 22.65 -3.46
C ASP A 25 -16.13 21.39 -2.69
N PHE A 26 -14.84 21.08 -2.65
CA PHE A 26 -14.22 19.99 -1.89
C PHE A 26 -13.38 20.50 -0.71
N SER A 27 -13.57 21.74 -0.28
CA SER A 27 -12.69 22.39 0.71
C SER A 27 -12.69 21.63 2.04
N GLY A 28 -11.51 21.35 2.60
CA GLY A 28 -11.33 20.61 3.86
C GLY A 28 -11.76 19.13 3.82
N SER A 29 -12.14 18.59 2.67
CA SER A 29 -12.60 17.21 2.56
C SER A 29 -11.45 16.19 2.60
N ASP A 30 -11.78 14.96 3.01
CA ASP A 30 -10.85 13.83 2.95
C ASP A 30 -11.12 13.00 1.69
N LEU A 31 -10.26 13.20 0.68
CA LEU A 31 -10.38 12.62 -0.65
C LEU A 31 -9.51 11.38 -0.84
N ARG A 32 -8.89 10.85 0.21
CA ARG A 32 -7.96 9.72 0.07
C ARG A 32 -8.63 8.52 -0.60
N GLY A 33 -7.99 7.98 -1.63
CA GLY A 33 -8.51 6.89 -2.45
C GLY A 33 -9.56 7.28 -3.50
N CYS A 34 -9.88 8.57 -3.66
CA CYS A 34 -10.88 8.98 -4.64
C CYS A 34 -10.41 8.81 -6.08
N ASN A 35 -11.36 8.56 -6.97
CA ASN A 35 -11.12 8.47 -8.40
C ASN A 35 -11.83 9.60 -9.16
N PHE A 36 -11.07 10.61 -9.59
CA PHE A 36 -11.51 11.71 -10.45
C PHE A 36 -11.07 11.53 -11.91
N THR A 37 -10.75 10.29 -12.33
CA THR A 37 -10.23 10.06 -13.68
C THR A 37 -11.18 10.61 -14.75
N GLY A 38 -10.69 11.49 -15.61
CA GLY A 38 -11.49 12.10 -16.69
C GLY A 38 -12.63 13.01 -16.23
N ALA A 39 -12.67 13.42 -14.96
CA ALA A 39 -13.69 14.34 -14.46
C ALA A 39 -13.45 15.77 -14.94
N THR A 40 -14.53 16.54 -15.12
CA THR A 40 -14.46 17.99 -15.36
C THR A 40 -14.55 18.71 -14.03
N LEU A 41 -13.48 19.38 -13.64
CA LEU A 41 -13.30 20.04 -12.34
C LEU A 41 -12.92 21.52 -12.52
N ILE A 42 -13.37 22.12 -13.62
CA ILE A 42 -13.06 23.51 -13.98
C ILE A 42 -13.55 24.44 -12.86
N GLY A 43 -12.66 25.25 -12.29
CA GLY A 43 -12.98 26.17 -11.20
C GLY A 43 -13.41 25.49 -9.89
N ALA A 44 -13.17 24.18 -9.73
CA ALA A 44 -13.46 23.48 -8.47
C ALA A 44 -12.45 23.88 -7.38
N THR A 45 -12.89 23.90 -6.13
CA THR A 45 -12.00 24.20 -4.99
C THR A 45 -11.69 22.93 -4.19
N PHE A 46 -10.41 22.75 -3.89
CA PHE A 46 -9.80 21.70 -3.09
C PHE A 46 -9.00 22.30 -1.92
N GLU A 47 -9.33 23.53 -1.53
CA GLU A 47 -8.64 24.24 -0.48
C GLU A 47 -8.58 23.39 0.80
N ARG A 48 -7.39 23.19 1.38
CA ARG A 48 -7.18 22.35 2.59
C ARG A 48 -7.64 20.88 2.47
N ALA A 49 -7.95 20.40 1.27
CA ALA A 49 -8.32 19.01 1.05
C ALA A 49 -7.13 18.08 1.28
N LYS A 50 -7.43 16.84 1.69
CA LYS A 50 -6.42 15.78 1.91
C LYS A 50 -6.56 14.72 0.82
N THR A 51 -5.51 14.54 0.03
CA THR A 51 -5.46 13.50 -1.02
C THR A 51 -4.43 12.43 -0.67
N GLY A 52 -4.50 11.32 -1.40
CA GLY A 52 -3.55 10.21 -1.30
C GLY A 52 -4.18 8.87 -1.00
N GLN A 53 -3.40 7.96 -0.42
CA GLN A 53 -3.86 6.59 -0.18
C GLN A 53 -4.83 6.51 0.99
N SER A 54 -5.94 5.83 0.76
CA SER A 54 -6.87 5.51 1.83
C SER A 54 -6.38 4.30 2.62
N ARG A 55 -6.88 4.18 3.85
CA ARG A 55 -6.61 3.02 4.70
C ARG A 55 -7.06 1.71 4.05
N ARG A 56 -8.13 1.75 3.24
CA ARG A 56 -8.67 0.60 2.51
C ARG A 56 -7.74 0.14 1.39
N GLN A 57 -7.18 1.06 0.62
CA GLN A 57 -6.26 0.73 -0.48
C GLN A 57 -4.98 0.08 0.05
N VAL A 58 -4.40 0.62 1.13
CA VAL A 58 -3.22 0.03 1.78
C VAL A 58 -3.53 -1.37 2.29
N ASN A 59 -4.71 -1.59 2.89
CA ASN A 59 -5.11 -2.92 3.36
C ASN A 59 -5.16 -3.98 2.26
N ILE A 60 -5.70 -3.62 1.10
CA ILE A 60 -5.81 -4.54 -0.03
C ILE A 60 -4.40 -4.93 -0.51
N LEU A 61 -3.48 -3.97 -0.62
CA LEU A 61 -2.09 -4.23 -1.03
C LEU A 61 -1.37 -5.15 -0.03
N VAL A 62 -1.52 -4.88 1.26
CA VAL A 62 -0.86 -5.71 2.28
C VAL A 62 -1.48 -7.11 2.33
N ALA A 63 -2.81 -7.23 2.19
CA ALA A 63 -3.45 -8.54 2.11
C ALA A 63 -2.95 -9.35 0.90
N ALA A 64 -2.81 -8.74 -0.27
CA ALA A 64 -2.25 -9.38 -1.46
C ALA A 64 -0.80 -9.87 -1.23
N ALA A 65 0.00 -9.12 -0.47
CA ALA A 65 1.36 -9.51 -0.10
C ALA A 65 1.44 -10.74 0.82
N ILE A 66 0.36 -11.02 1.56
CA ILE A 66 0.30 -12.09 2.57
C ILE A 66 -0.29 -13.37 1.99
N VAL A 67 -1.33 -13.29 1.16
CA VAL A 67 -2.08 -14.46 0.67
C VAL A 67 -1.17 -15.44 -0.09
N GLY A 68 -0.34 -14.94 -1.02
CA GLY A 68 0.55 -15.78 -1.82
C GLY A 68 1.53 -16.62 -0.98
N PRO A 69 2.32 -16.00 -0.09
CA PRO A 69 3.23 -16.71 0.80
C PRO A 69 2.54 -17.71 1.72
N VAL A 70 1.38 -17.36 2.29
CA VAL A 70 0.61 -18.26 3.17
C VAL A 70 0.14 -19.50 2.41
N VAL A 71 -0.34 -19.34 1.17
CA VAL A 71 -0.73 -20.46 0.32
C VAL A 71 0.47 -21.35 -0.01
N LEU A 72 1.61 -20.75 -0.38
CA LEU A 72 2.83 -21.50 -0.69
C LEU A 72 3.32 -22.34 0.51
N VAL A 73 3.25 -21.77 1.72
CA VAL A 73 3.57 -22.47 2.96
C VAL A 73 2.59 -23.61 3.24
N ALA A 74 1.29 -23.39 3.06
CA ALA A 74 0.31 -24.45 3.26
C ALA A 74 0.55 -25.62 2.30
N PHE A 75 0.86 -25.32 1.04
CA PHE A 75 1.22 -26.33 0.03
C PHE A 75 2.50 -27.08 0.38
N SER A 76 3.55 -26.40 0.85
CA SER A 76 4.80 -27.06 1.24
C SER A 76 4.62 -27.97 2.45
N ALA A 77 3.80 -27.56 3.43
CA ALA A 77 3.45 -28.39 4.58
C ALA A 77 2.65 -29.64 4.17
N ILE A 78 1.67 -29.50 3.25
CA ILE A 78 0.90 -30.63 2.72
C ILE A 78 1.82 -31.57 1.93
N ALA A 79 2.70 -31.05 1.09
CA ALA A 79 3.64 -31.85 0.31
C ALA A 79 4.64 -32.61 1.22
N ALA A 80 5.13 -31.98 2.28
CA ALA A 80 5.99 -32.65 3.28
C ALA A 80 5.23 -33.78 3.99
N GLN A 81 3.96 -33.55 4.35
CA GLN A 81 3.13 -34.57 4.98
C GLN A 81 2.85 -35.75 4.03
N VAL A 82 2.53 -35.48 2.76
CA VAL A 82 2.31 -36.52 1.74
C VAL A 82 3.59 -37.31 1.47
N SER A 83 4.74 -36.63 1.37
CA SER A 83 6.05 -37.28 1.20
C SER A 83 6.37 -38.21 2.38
N MET A 84 6.11 -37.77 3.62
CA MET A 84 6.31 -38.59 4.81
C MET A 84 5.39 -39.83 4.83
N VAL A 85 4.14 -39.70 4.38
CA VAL A 85 3.18 -40.82 4.31
C VAL A 85 3.56 -41.83 3.22
N LEU A 86 4.08 -41.36 2.08
CA LEU A 86 4.40 -42.21 0.93
C LEU A 86 5.80 -42.84 1.02
N LEU A 87 6.77 -42.15 1.63
CA LEU A 87 8.20 -42.52 1.59
C LEU A 87 8.83 -42.73 2.98
N GLY A 88 8.14 -42.41 4.07
CA GLY A 88 8.68 -42.55 5.43
C GLY A 88 8.55 -43.97 5.99
N ASP A 89 9.65 -44.52 6.50
CA ASP A 89 9.63 -45.80 7.22
C ASP A 89 8.75 -45.69 8.48
N ARG A 90 7.87 -46.69 8.71
CA ARG A 90 6.75 -46.68 9.68
C ARG A 90 7.17 -46.57 11.15
N SER A 91 8.47 -46.47 11.45
CA SER A 91 9.02 -46.51 12.80
C SER A 91 8.96 -45.18 13.57
N ASN A 92 8.81 -44.03 12.89
CA ASN A 92 8.85 -42.70 13.53
C ASN A 92 7.50 -42.21 14.10
N LYS A 93 6.99 -42.89 15.13
CA LYS A 93 5.73 -42.54 15.81
C LYS A 93 5.75 -41.19 16.54
N GLY A 94 6.93 -40.71 16.97
CA GLY A 94 7.07 -39.44 17.70
C GLY A 94 6.84 -38.19 16.85
N LEU A 95 7.18 -38.22 15.55
CA LEU A 95 7.03 -37.07 14.65
C LEU A 95 5.56 -36.75 14.36
N ASN A 96 4.72 -37.76 14.19
CA ASN A 96 3.29 -37.60 13.84
C ASN A 96 2.48 -36.80 14.89
N PHE A 97 2.88 -36.84 16.16
CA PHE A 97 2.22 -36.08 17.22
C PHE A 97 2.46 -34.56 17.08
N PHE A 98 3.69 -34.15 16.75
CA PHE A 98 4.04 -32.73 16.61
C PHE A 98 3.41 -32.06 15.38
N PHE A 99 3.34 -32.78 14.25
CA PHE A 99 2.67 -32.27 13.05
C PHE A 99 1.15 -32.13 13.21
N SER A 100 0.52 -32.97 14.05
CA SER A 100 -0.92 -32.85 14.35
C SER A 100 -1.27 -31.69 15.30
N ALA A 101 -0.32 -31.24 16.12
CA ALA A 101 -0.52 -30.20 17.12
C ALA A 101 -0.25 -28.77 16.60
N LEU A 102 0.54 -28.62 15.53
CA LEU A 102 0.91 -27.34 14.92
C LEU A 102 -0.29 -26.45 14.51
N PRO A 103 -1.36 -26.99 13.87
CA PRO A 103 -2.55 -26.21 13.55
C PRO A 103 -3.27 -25.71 14.80
N ILE A 104 -3.32 -26.54 15.85
CA ILE A 104 -4.02 -26.24 17.11
C ILE A 104 -3.23 -25.19 17.90
N LEU A 105 -1.90 -25.30 17.95
CA LEU A 105 -1.03 -24.33 18.61
C LEU A 105 -1.07 -22.96 17.91
N ALA A 106 -1.10 -22.93 16.58
CA ALA A 106 -1.27 -21.70 15.81
C ALA A 106 -2.63 -21.02 16.10
N LEU A 107 -3.71 -21.79 16.24
CA LEU A 107 -5.03 -21.29 16.60
C LEU A 107 -5.09 -20.76 18.06
N VAL A 108 -4.51 -21.50 19.02
CA VAL A 108 -4.50 -21.12 20.45
C VAL A 108 -3.64 -19.87 20.69
N PHE A 109 -2.45 -19.81 20.12
CA PHE A 109 -1.55 -18.66 20.25
C PHE A 109 -2.12 -17.40 19.55
N GLY A 110 -2.77 -17.59 18.40
CA GLY A 110 -3.56 -16.53 17.73
C GLY A 110 -4.67 -15.96 18.62
N SER A 111 -5.32 -16.81 19.44
CA SER A 111 -6.38 -16.37 20.37
C SER A 111 -5.86 -15.63 21.61
N PHE A 112 -4.67 -16.00 22.11
CA PHE A 112 -4.08 -15.40 23.31
C PHE A 112 -3.57 -13.96 23.04
N ILE A 113 -2.96 -13.74 21.87
CA ILE A 113 -2.49 -12.42 21.44
C ILE A 113 -3.66 -11.48 21.12
N ARG A 114 -4.76 -12.01 20.57
CA ARG A 114 -6.02 -11.27 20.35
C ARG A 114 -6.52 -10.62 21.64
N ASN A 115 -6.50 -11.34 22.76
CA ASN A 115 -7.09 -10.88 24.02
C ASN A 115 -6.22 -9.85 24.78
N LYS A 116 -4.88 -9.89 24.68
CA LYS A 116 -4.01 -8.94 25.40
C LYS A 116 -3.82 -7.59 24.71
N ILE A 117 -3.92 -7.53 23.38
CA ILE A 117 -3.68 -6.31 22.59
C ILE A 117 -4.96 -5.47 22.44
N ALA A 118 -6.14 -6.11 22.40
CA ALA A 118 -7.44 -5.44 22.42
C ALA A 118 -7.63 -4.55 23.66
N PHE A 119 -6.97 -4.88 24.78
CA PHE A 119 -7.03 -4.15 26.03
C PHE A 119 -6.17 -2.87 26.06
N ARG A 120 -5.12 -2.78 25.23
CA ARG A 120 -4.11 -1.69 25.32
C ARG A 120 -4.33 -0.55 24.33
N PHE A 121 -5.00 -0.79 23.18
CA PHE A 121 -5.18 0.23 22.13
C PHE A 121 -6.53 0.13 21.38
N PRO A 122 -7.63 0.68 21.93
CA PRO A 122 -8.98 0.50 21.40
C PRO A 122 -9.26 1.20 20.03
N GLN A 123 -8.42 2.15 19.59
CA GLN A 123 -8.55 2.82 18.28
C GLN A 123 -7.85 2.09 17.10
N ILE A 124 -7.12 1.00 17.39
CA ILE A 124 -6.38 0.16 16.41
C ILE A 124 -7.24 -1.06 16.00
N THR A 125 -8.50 -1.11 16.41
CA THR A 125 -9.36 -2.31 16.41
C THR A 125 -9.88 -2.79 15.06
N SER A 126 -9.41 -2.27 13.93
CA SER A 126 -9.92 -2.73 12.62
C SER A 126 -8.84 -3.06 11.59
N PHE A 127 -7.63 -3.44 12.00
CA PHE A 127 -6.56 -3.71 11.05
C PHE A 127 -5.84 -5.03 11.35
N LEU A 128 -6.05 -5.98 10.44
CA LEU A 128 -4.96 -6.81 9.92
C LEU A 128 -3.68 -5.97 9.85
N ASN A 129 -2.54 -6.54 10.24
CA ASN A 129 -1.17 -6.04 9.97
C ASN A 129 -0.39 -5.34 11.10
N ILE A 130 -0.38 -5.97 12.27
CA ILE A 130 0.90 -6.30 12.94
C ILE A 130 0.95 -7.82 13.17
N ALA A 131 -0.20 -8.39 13.57
CA ALA A 131 -0.38 -9.82 13.73
C ALA A 131 -0.08 -10.63 12.44
N ALA A 132 -0.41 -10.14 11.23
CA ALA A 132 -0.17 -10.91 10.01
C ALA A 132 1.30 -10.91 9.57
N ILE A 133 2.03 -9.80 9.77
CA ILE A 133 3.48 -9.74 9.55
C ILE A 133 4.21 -10.55 10.63
N ALA A 134 3.78 -10.47 11.88
CA ALA A 134 4.29 -11.30 12.97
C ALA A 134 3.96 -12.78 12.79
N VAL A 135 2.79 -13.13 12.25
CA VAL A 135 2.40 -14.50 11.88
C VAL A 135 3.23 -14.98 10.70
N LEU A 136 3.52 -14.14 9.70
CA LEU A 136 4.37 -14.52 8.58
C LEU A 136 5.82 -14.74 9.03
N LEU A 137 6.36 -13.84 9.87
CA LEU A 137 7.68 -14.03 10.50
C LEU A 137 7.70 -15.25 11.43
N ALA A 138 6.67 -15.46 12.26
CA ALA A 138 6.57 -16.59 13.16
C ALA A 138 6.41 -17.90 12.40
N VAL A 139 5.60 -17.95 11.35
CA VAL A 139 5.42 -19.13 10.49
C VAL A 139 6.75 -19.45 9.79
N MET A 140 7.44 -18.46 9.24
CA MET A 140 8.77 -18.65 8.63
C MET A 140 9.80 -19.14 9.65
N VAL A 141 9.82 -18.57 10.86
CA VAL A 141 10.68 -19.02 11.96
C VAL A 141 10.30 -20.44 12.43
N THR A 142 9.02 -20.76 12.57
CA THR A 142 8.56 -22.11 12.98
C THR A 142 8.81 -23.17 11.91
N LEU A 143 8.76 -22.82 10.62
CA LEU A 143 9.16 -23.72 9.53
C LEU A 143 10.66 -23.97 9.56
N THR A 144 11.47 -22.92 9.80
CA THR A 144 12.92 -23.09 9.97
C THR A 144 13.27 -23.92 11.20
N LEU A 145 12.60 -23.69 12.34
CA LEU A 145 12.83 -24.43 13.58
C LEU A 145 12.30 -25.88 13.51
N GLY A 146 11.15 -26.10 12.89
CA GLY A 146 10.57 -27.42 12.69
C GLY A 146 11.45 -28.31 11.79
N LEU A 147 12.03 -27.73 10.74
CA LEU A 147 12.99 -28.42 9.87
C LEU A 147 14.35 -28.68 10.57
N VAL A 148 14.77 -27.79 11.47
CA VAL A 148 15.97 -27.97 12.32
C VAL A 148 15.78 -29.12 13.33
N ILE A 149 14.60 -29.26 13.92
CA ILE A 149 14.31 -30.37 14.87
C ILE A 149 14.27 -31.72 14.13
N VAL A 150 13.73 -31.76 12.91
CA VAL A 150 13.74 -32.98 12.07
C VAL A 150 15.17 -33.37 11.66
N SER A 151 16.07 -32.41 11.48
CA SER A 151 17.49 -32.70 11.20
C SER A 151 18.30 -33.15 12.42
N ILE A 152 17.98 -32.68 13.62
CA ILE A 152 18.65 -33.13 14.86
C ILE A 152 18.26 -34.59 15.18
N LEU A 153 17.00 -34.98 14.94
CA LEU A 153 16.52 -36.34 15.23
C LEU A 153 16.76 -37.34 14.10
N GLY A 154 16.95 -36.87 12.85
CA GLY A 154 17.37 -37.69 11.70
C GLY A 154 18.90 -37.87 11.60
N PHE A 155 19.67 -37.31 12.54
CA PHE A 155 21.12 -37.38 12.60
C PHE A 155 21.63 -38.73 13.11
N VAL A 156 21.00 -39.83 12.69
CA VAL A 156 21.51 -41.17 12.99
C VAL A 156 22.48 -41.65 11.90
N ASP A 157 22.44 -41.12 10.67
CA ASP A 157 23.19 -41.69 9.52
C ASP A 157 24.00 -40.70 8.65
N GLY A 158 24.49 -39.58 9.19
CA GLY A 158 25.60 -38.83 8.56
C GLY A 158 25.36 -38.17 7.18
N ALA A 159 24.12 -37.88 6.79
CA ALA A 159 23.79 -37.35 5.47
C ALA A 159 24.02 -35.82 5.33
N ILE A 160 25.25 -35.42 4.96
CA ILE A 160 25.65 -34.02 4.62
C ILE A 160 24.66 -33.33 3.65
N VAL A 161 24.08 -34.12 2.73
CA VAL A 161 23.10 -33.67 1.72
C VAL A 161 21.85 -33.06 2.36
N GLN A 162 21.37 -33.60 3.49
CA GLN A 162 20.17 -33.09 4.16
C GLN A 162 20.43 -31.76 4.87
N GLY A 163 21.62 -31.59 5.49
CA GLY A 163 22.02 -30.30 6.08
C GLY A 163 22.17 -29.19 5.04
N LEU A 164 22.78 -29.49 3.88
CA LEU A 164 22.91 -28.55 2.77
C LEU A 164 21.55 -28.16 2.18
N PHE A 165 20.62 -29.11 2.05
CA PHE A 165 19.26 -28.85 1.59
C PHE A 165 18.50 -27.90 2.53
N LEU A 166 18.67 -28.03 3.84
CA LEU A 166 18.04 -27.14 4.83
C LEU A 166 18.63 -25.74 4.84
N LEU A 167 19.96 -25.62 4.73
CA LEU A 167 20.61 -24.32 4.56
C LEU A 167 20.12 -23.60 3.29
N LEU A 168 19.95 -24.34 2.20
CA LEU A 168 19.37 -23.82 0.96
C LEU A 168 17.93 -23.33 1.18
N LEU A 169 17.08 -24.09 1.88
CA LEU A 169 15.70 -23.67 2.18
C LEU A 169 15.64 -22.43 3.08
N MET A 170 16.51 -22.32 4.10
CA MET A 170 16.62 -21.12 4.93
C MET A 170 17.03 -19.91 4.09
N PHE A 171 18.01 -20.08 3.21
CA PHE A 171 18.45 -19.03 2.29
C PHE A 171 17.33 -18.59 1.34
N VAL A 172 16.62 -19.56 0.72
CA VAL A 172 15.48 -19.29 -0.17
C VAL A 172 14.35 -18.57 0.56
N SER A 173 14.01 -19.00 1.77
CA SER A 173 13.00 -18.40 2.63
C SER A 173 13.32 -16.95 3.00
N ALA A 174 14.55 -16.68 3.45
CA ALA A 174 15.03 -15.34 3.76
C ALA A 174 15.04 -14.44 2.51
N PHE A 175 15.50 -14.97 1.37
CA PHE A 175 15.52 -14.27 0.10
C PHE A 175 14.11 -13.88 -0.38
N LEU A 176 13.16 -14.81 -0.30
CA LEU A 176 11.77 -14.57 -0.68
C LEU A 176 11.14 -13.49 0.22
N THR A 177 11.36 -13.57 1.54
CA THR A 177 10.87 -12.58 2.51
C THR A 177 11.38 -11.17 2.19
N PHE A 178 12.68 -11.05 1.91
CA PHE A 178 13.27 -9.77 1.52
C PHE A 178 12.68 -9.23 0.21
N ARG A 179 12.49 -10.09 -0.80
CA ARG A 179 11.88 -9.72 -2.09
C ARG A 179 10.44 -9.24 -1.92
N ILE A 180 9.63 -9.93 -1.11
CA ILE A 180 8.24 -9.58 -0.83
C ILE A 180 8.16 -8.26 -0.06
N LEU A 181 9.02 -8.06 0.94
CA LEU A 181 9.05 -6.82 1.71
C LEU A 181 9.42 -5.63 0.82
N LYS A 182 10.46 -5.79 -0.01
CA LYS A 182 10.88 -4.76 -0.97
C LYS A 182 9.75 -4.45 -1.96
N TRP A 183 9.10 -5.48 -2.50
CA TRP A 183 7.95 -5.32 -3.38
C TRP A 183 6.78 -4.59 -2.70
N LEU A 184 6.44 -4.94 -1.46
CA LEU A 184 5.33 -4.33 -0.72
C LEU A 184 5.59 -2.84 -0.45
N ILE A 185 6.80 -2.50 -0.02
CA ILE A 185 7.21 -1.09 0.18
C ILE A 185 7.08 -0.34 -1.14
N GLN A 186 7.59 -0.91 -2.23
CA GLN A 186 7.48 -0.30 -3.56
C GLN A 186 6.04 -0.16 -4.02
N ALA A 187 5.18 -1.16 -3.78
CA ALA A 187 3.77 -1.13 -4.18
C ALA A 187 2.96 -0.09 -3.40
N ILE A 188 3.22 0.07 -2.10
CA ILE A 188 2.61 1.14 -1.31
C ILE A 188 3.10 2.51 -1.80
N GLN A 189 4.37 2.64 -2.14
CA GLN A 189 4.91 3.90 -2.63
C GLN A 189 4.45 4.26 -4.05
N SER A 190 4.38 3.29 -4.96
CA SER A 190 4.11 3.54 -6.38
C SER A 190 2.63 3.63 -6.72
N ASN A 191 1.75 3.06 -5.90
CA ASN A 191 0.32 3.04 -6.19
C ASN A 191 -0.33 4.37 -5.81
N PRO A 192 -0.82 5.18 -6.77
CA PRO A 192 -1.49 6.42 -6.44
C PRO A 192 -2.79 6.12 -5.71
N GLY A 193 -3.00 6.82 -4.61
CA GLY A 193 -4.22 6.72 -3.82
C GLY A 193 -5.36 7.49 -4.46
N THR A 194 -5.22 8.81 -4.55
CA THR A 194 -6.20 9.67 -5.23
C THR A 194 -5.75 9.89 -6.68
N SER A 195 -6.66 9.76 -7.64
CA SER A 195 -6.33 9.94 -9.06
C SER A 195 -7.13 11.07 -9.67
N PHE A 196 -6.43 12.08 -10.18
CA PHE A 196 -6.92 13.13 -11.07
C PHE A 196 -6.49 12.86 -12.53
N ARG A 197 -6.17 11.61 -12.86
CA ARG A 197 -5.65 11.25 -14.17
C ARG A 197 -6.61 11.67 -15.28
N LYS A 198 -6.14 12.37 -16.31
CA LYS A 198 -6.98 12.91 -17.40
C LYS A 198 -8.09 13.88 -16.95
N ALA A 199 -8.08 14.35 -15.71
CA ALA A 199 -9.08 15.31 -15.24
C ALA A 199 -8.79 16.70 -15.83
N ASN A 200 -9.84 17.47 -16.09
CA ASN A 200 -9.71 18.88 -16.42
C ASN A 200 -9.80 19.69 -15.12
N LEU A 201 -8.67 20.20 -14.64
CA LEU A 201 -8.53 21.01 -13.43
C LEU A 201 -8.25 22.48 -13.75
N THR A 202 -8.67 22.95 -14.94
CA THR A 202 -8.51 24.36 -15.30
C THR A 202 -9.12 25.27 -14.23
N ASP A 203 -8.37 26.29 -13.80
CA ASP A 203 -8.78 27.24 -12.75
C ASP A 203 -9.13 26.61 -11.38
N ALA A 204 -8.72 25.36 -11.13
CA ALA A 204 -8.99 24.71 -9.86
C ALA A 204 -8.11 25.30 -8.73
N ASN A 205 -8.66 25.40 -7.52
CA ASN A 205 -7.93 25.91 -6.36
C ASN A 205 -7.43 24.77 -5.46
N PHE A 206 -6.12 24.61 -5.32
CA PHE A 206 -5.46 23.63 -4.45
C PHE A 206 -4.76 24.25 -3.24
N SER A 207 -5.09 25.50 -2.89
CA SER A 207 -4.40 26.23 -1.83
C SER A 207 -4.46 25.48 -0.49
N HIS A 208 -3.33 25.45 0.23
CA HIS A 208 -3.20 24.77 1.54
C HIS A 208 -3.51 23.27 1.51
N SER A 209 -3.62 22.65 0.33
CA SER A 209 -3.94 21.23 0.22
C SER A 209 -2.70 20.38 0.52
N ALA A 210 -2.92 19.26 1.21
CA ALA A 210 -1.87 18.30 1.51
C ALA A 210 -2.00 17.11 0.58
N MET A 211 -1.00 16.91 -0.26
CA MET A 211 -1.02 15.88 -1.29
C MET A 211 0.11 14.88 -1.11
N GLN A 212 -0.26 13.61 -1.09
CA GLN A 212 0.67 12.49 -1.06
C GLN A 212 0.14 11.41 -1.99
N ASN A 213 0.99 10.61 -2.64
CA ASN A 213 0.56 9.50 -3.52
C ASN A 213 -0.64 9.87 -4.41
N THR A 214 -0.60 11.02 -5.08
CA THR A 214 -1.69 11.51 -5.93
C THR A 214 -1.26 11.50 -7.38
N ASP A 215 -2.13 11.09 -8.28
CA ASP A 215 -1.83 10.97 -9.71
C ASP A 215 -2.51 12.09 -10.51
N PHE A 216 -1.70 13.01 -11.04
CA PHE A 216 -2.13 14.06 -11.97
C PHE A 216 -1.82 13.72 -13.43
N SER A 217 -1.44 12.49 -13.75
CA SER A 217 -0.95 12.18 -15.09
C SER A 217 -1.99 12.52 -16.15
N PHE A 218 -1.57 13.15 -17.25
CA PHE A 218 -2.47 13.59 -18.33
C PHE A 218 -3.57 14.59 -17.89
N ALA A 219 -3.50 15.14 -16.68
CA ALA A 219 -4.44 16.16 -16.25
C ALA A 219 -4.11 17.52 -16.88
N VAL A 220 -5.13 18.38 -16.95
CA VAL A 220 -4.97 19.79 -17.34
C VAL A 220 -4.95 20.63 -16.07
N LEU A 221 -3.86 21.35 -15.79
CA LEU A 221 -3.70 22.21 -14.61
C LEU A 221 -3.65 23.71 -14.95
N THR A 222 -3.90 24.09 -16.22
CA THR A 222 -3.84 25.50 -16.64
C THR A 222 -4.72 26.40 -15.77
N GLY A 223 -4.14 27.44 -15.18
CA GLY A 223 -4.84 28.38 -14.30
C GLY A 223 -5.10 27.87 -12.89
N ALA A 224 -4.62 26.67 -12.52
CA ALA A 224 -4.78 26.18 -11.16
C ALA A 224 -3.97 27.02 -10.15
N CYS A 225 -4.54 27.23 -8.97
CA CYS A 225 -3.88 27.91 -7.86
C CYS A 225 -3.26 26.89 -6.89
N ILE A 226 -1.98 27.06 -6.58
CA ILE A 226 -1.17 26.11 -5.79
C ILE A 226 -0.45 26.77 -4.60
N PHE A 227 -1.06 27.80 -4.03
CA PHE A 227 -0.52 28.50 -2.86
C PHE A 227 -0.40 27.57 -1.65
N ASP A 228 0.75 27.53 -0.98
CA ASP A 228 1.01 26.64 0.16
C ASP A 228 0.68 25.17 -0.15
N TRP A 229 1.00 24.73 -1.37
CA TRP A 229 0.78 23.36 -1.79
C TRP A 229 1.83 22.44 -1.18
N ALA A 230 1.42 21.55 -0.29
CA ALA A 230 2.33 20.60 0.34
C ALA A 230 2.35 19.28 -0.45
N ILE A 231 3.29 19.16 -1.39
CA ILE A 231 3.50 17.93 -2.17
C ILE A 231 4.47 17.03 -1.42
N LYS A 232 3.99 15.87 -0.97
CA LYS A 232 4.82 14.81 -0.39
C LYS A 232 5.19 13.77 -1.44
N ARG A 233 6.26 13.02 -1.16
CA ARG A 233 6.85 11.98 -2.03
C ARG A 233 5.78 11.09 -2.71
N HIS A 234 6.07 10.71 -3.96
CA HIS A 234 5.28 9.80 -4.81
C HIS A 234 4.00 10.37 -5.44
N THR A 235 3.83 11.70 -5.44
CA THR A 235 2.85 12.38 -6.31
C THR A 235 3.38 12.42 -7.75
N GLN A 236 2.53 12.14 -8.73
CA GLN A 236 2.92 11.95 -10.14
C GLN A 236 2.36 13.06 -11.01
N PHE A 237 3.21 13.65 -11.86
CA PHE A 237 2.87 14.73 -12.80
C PHE A 237 3.18 14.37 -14.26
N THR A 238 3.13 13.07 -14.61
CA THR A 238 3.52 12.59 -15.94
C THR A 238 2.57 13.10 -17.03
N ASN A 239 3.12 13.77 -18.06
CA ASN A 239 2.34 14.34 -19.19
C ASN A 239 1.22 15.29 -18.75
N VAL A 240 1.44 16.07 -17.70
CA VAL A 240 0.51 17.13 -17.29
C VAL A 240 0.54 18.26 -18.33
N TYR A 241 -0.64 18.74 -18.72
CA TYR A 241 -0.79 19.91 -19.57
C TYR A 241 -1.02 21.13 -18.69
N CYS A 242 -0.11 22.09 -18.71
CA CYS A 242 -0.23 23.30 -17.93
C CYS A 242 0.43 24.45 -18.68
N GLU A 243 -0.36 25.46 -19.04
CA GLU A 243 0.16 26.66 -19.69
C GLU A 243 0.68 27.67 -18.65
N TYR A 244 -0.03 27.80 -17.52
CA TYR A 244 0.34 28.66 -16.42
C TYR A 244 -0.32 28.21 -15.11
N LEU A 245 0.22 28.65 -13.98
CA LEU A 245 -0.30 28.42 -12.62
C LEU A 245 -0.35 29.74 -11.84
N TYR A 246 -1.11 29.77 -10.76
CA TYR A 246 -1.07 30.85 -9.77
C TYR A 246 -0.44 30.37 -8.47
N LEU A 247 0.55 31.10 -7.99
CA LEU A 247 1.25 30.76 -6.74
C LEU A 247 0.63 31.46 -5.52
N GLU A 248 -0.29 32.40 -5.71
CA GLU A 248 -1.00 33.09 -4.63
C GLU A 248 -2.52 33.06 -4.85
N PRO A 249 -3.33 33.23 -3.77
CA PRO A 249 -4.78 33.25 -3.87
C PRO A 249 -5.29 34.38 -4.78
N ALA A 250 -6.55 34.28 -5.19
CA ALA A 250 -7.23 35.29 -6.04
C ALA A 250 -6.55 35.53 -7.41
N HIS A 251 -5.96 34.48 -8.00
CA HIS A 251 -5.28 34.53 -9.30
C HIS A 251 -4.11 35.51 -9.33
N GLN A 252 -3.38 35.61 -8.21
CA GLN A 252 -2.18 36.42 -8.08
C GLN A 252 -0.92 35.56 -8.31
N ASN A 253 0.19 36.22 -8.64
CA ASN A 253 1.48 35.58 -8.87
C ASN A 253 1.40 34.45 -9.93
N ARG A 254 0.98 34.83 -11.14
CA ARG A 254 0.94 33.93 -12.31
C ARG A 254 2.35 33.52 -12.69
N GLN A 255 2.56 32.23 -12.95
CA GLN A 255 3.79 31.67 -13.48
C GLN A 255 3.50 30.86 -14.75
N PRO A 256 4.23 31.08 -15.87
CA PRO A 256 5.15 32.21 -16.06
C PRO A 256 4.40 33.56 -16.01
N VAL A 257 5.11 34.67 -15.79
CA VAL A 257 4.46 35.99 -15.69
C VAL A 257 3.68 36.33 -16.97
N GLU A 258 4.25 35.99 -18.13
CA GLU A 258 3.62 36.11 -19.45
C GLU A 258 3.84 34.84 -20.27
N GLY A 259 2.94 34.57 -21.23
CA GLY A 259 3.04 33.40 -22.11
C GLY A 259 2.75 32.07 -21.41
N ASN A 260 3.27 30.99 -21.98
CA ASN A 260 3.08 29.61 -21.52
C ASN A 260 4.39 29.01 -21.02
N PHE A 261 4.31 28.07 -20.08
CA PHE A 261 5.47 27.30 -19.62
C PHE A 261 6.24 26.71 -20.79
N GLN A 262 7.56 26.91 -20.76
CA GLN A 262 8.49 26.24 -21.65
C GLN A 262 8.68 24.76 -21.24
N PRO A 263 9.21 23.91 -22.13
CA PRO A 263 9.60 22.55 -21.75
C PRO A 263 10.44 22.54 -20.48
N ASP A 264 10.14 21.62 -19.56
CA ASP A 264 10.81 21.42 -18.26
C ASP A 264 10.66 22.56 -17.21
N GLU A 265 10.04 23.69 -17.56
CA GLU A 265 9.84 24.81 -16.63
C GLU A 265 8.81 24.49 -15.55
N LEU A 266 7.70 23.85 -15.93
CA LEU A 266 6.66 23.38 -15.02
C LEU A 266 7.24 22.47 -13.93
N GLU A 267 8.13 21.54 -14.29
CA GLU A 267 8.74 20.61 -13.35
C GLU A 267 9.64 21.35 -12.33
N ARG A 268 10.36 22.39 -12.77
CA ARG A 268 11.16 23.24 -11.87
C ARG A 268 10.30 24.02 -10.88
N VAL A 269 9.12 24.47 -11.29
CA VAL A 269 8.18 25.14 -10.36
C VAL A 269 7.63 24.13 -9.36
N LEU A 270 7.15 22.97 -9.84
CA LEU A 270 6.55 21.95 -8.98
C LEU A 270 7.55 21.37 -7.96
N THR A 271 8.83 21.25 -8.30
CA THR A 271 9.86 20.74 -7.38
C THR A 271 10.10 21.63 -6.16
N GLN A 272 9.78 22.92 -6.22
CA GLN A 272 9.89 23.84 -5.08
C GLN A 272 8.90 23.50 -3.96
N PHE A 273 7.80 22.81 -4.29
CA PHE A 273 6.74 22.43 -3.37
C PHE A 273 6.89 21.00 -2.84
N ILE A 274 7.94 20.28 -3.26
CA ILE A 274 8.21 18.91 -2.81
C ILE A 274 8.97 18.94 -1.49
N GLY A 275 8.33 18.42 -0.43
CA GLY A 275 8.91 18.24 0.92
C GLY A 275 9.20 16.78 1.30
#